data_AF-A0A853SV72-F1
#
_entry.id   AF-A0A853SV72-F1
#
_cell.length_a   1.000
_cell.length_b   1.000
_cell.length_c   1.000
_cell.angle_alpha   90.00
_cell.angle_beta   90.00
_cell.angle_gamma   90.00
#
_symmetry.space_group_name_H-M   'P 1'
#
loop_
_entity.id
_entity.type
_entity.pdbx_description
1 polymer ?
#
loop_
_entity_poly.entity_id
_entity_poly.type
_entity_poly.pdbx_seq_one_letter_code
_entity_poly.pdbx_strand_id
1 'polypeptide(L)'
;MESVADNLARAAKVKLMIFDVDGVLTDGSLHFGPDGEMMKTFNVYDGLGIKLLQESGVQTAIISARRSAITARRAQDLGITHVHQGGHDKLTPFRELLALTGLTEEQCGYIGDDVIDAPILRRVGFAVSVPGGRPEAQGLAHHVTQAGGGRGAVREICEFLLRAQDNYARVMAPFLE
;
A
#
# COMPACT_ATOMS: atom_id res chain seq x y z
N MET A 1 21.25 7.02 6.27
CA MET A 1 19.80 7.22 6.50
C MET A 1 19.37 8.34 5.57
N GLU A 2 18.42 8.09 4.67
CA GLU A 2 17.85 9.14 3.83
C GLU A 2 17.09 10.15 4.69
N SER A 3 17.05 11.42 4.26
CA SER A 3 16.38 12.48 5.03
C SER A 3 14.87 12.46 4.79
N VAL A 4 14.10 13.08 5.70
CA VAL A 4 12.65 13.28 5.51
C VAL A 4 12.35 14.06 4.23
N ALA A 5 13.24 14.98 3.84
CA ALA A 5 13.10 15.75 2.60
C ALA A 5 13.22 14.86 1.35
N ASP A 6 14.14 13.88 1.36
CA ASP A 6 14.29 12.93 0.25
C ASP A 6 13.03 12.06 0.09
N ASN A 7 12.45 11.61 1.21
CA ASN A 7 11.22 10.84 1.22
C ASN A 7 10.02 11.63 0.69
N LEU A 8 9.90 12.91 1.05
CA LEU A 8 8.86 13.79 0.50
C LEU A 8 9.03 13.97 -1.02
N ALA A 9 10.27 14.18 -1.50
CA ALA A 9 10.53 14.33 -2.93
C ALA A 9 10.23 13.06 -3.75
N ARG A 10 10.41 11.87 -3.14
CA ARG A 10 9.99 10.58 -3.72
C ARG A 10 8.46 10.47 -3.76
N ALA A 11 7.79 10.70 -2.64
CA ALA A 11 6.33 10.61 -2.53
C ALA A 11 5.59 11.59 -3.45
N ALA A 12 6.16 12.78 -3.68
CA ALA A 12 5.61 13.78 -4.60
C ALA A 12 5.47 13.28 -6.05
N LYS A 13 6.23 12.26 -6.45
CA LYS A 13 6.21 11.68 -7.81
C LYS A 13 5.20 10.54 -7.97
N VAL A 14 4.63 10.05 -6.87
CA VAL A 14 3.79 8.84 -6.88
C VAL A 14 2.45 9.12 -7.55
N LYS A 15 2.14 8.34 -8.60
CA LYS A 15 0.86 8.33 -9.32
C LYS A 15 0.06 7.05 -9.09
N LEU A 16 0.71 6.01 -8.58
CA LEU A 16 0.12 4.73 -8.23
C LEU A 16 0.68 4.24 -6.89
N MET A 17 -0.17 4.04 -5.90
CA MET A 17 0.19 3.42 -4.62
C MET A 17 -0.31 1.98 -4.54
N ILE A 18 0.61 1.06 -4.33
CA ILE A 18 0.35 -0.38 -4.31
C ILE A 18 0.47 -0.90 -2.87
N PHE A 19 -0.48 -1.71 -2.45
CA PHE A 19 -0.56 -2.27 -1.10
C PHE A 19 -0.38 -3.79 -1.14
N ASP A 20 0.55 -4.32 -0.34
CA ASP A 20 0.36 -5.68 0.18
C ASP A 20 -0.85 -5.73 1.14
N VAL A 21 -1.30 -6.92 1.49
CA VAL A 21 -2.48 -7.14 2.32
C VAL A 21 -2.12 -7.67 3.70
N ASP A 22 -1.36 -8.76 3.80
CA ASP A 22 -1.14 -9.51 5.04
C ASP A 22 0.07 -8.99 5.78
N GLY A 23 -0.13 -8.16 6.81
CA GLY A 23 0.95 -7.46 7.51
C GLY A 23 1.05 -5.97 7.15
N VAL A 24 0.25 -5.55 6.15
CA VAL A 24 0.10 -4.15 5.72
C VAL A 24 -1.33 -3.63 5.91
N LEU A 25 -2.30 -4.11 5.11
CA LEU A 25 -3.72 -3.75 5.29
C LEU A 25 -4.37 -4.47 6.47
N THR A 26 -3.74 -5.54 6.95
CA THR A 26 -4.09 -6.31 8.15
C THR A 26 -2.87 -6.47 9.04
N ASP A 27 -3.04 -6.95 10.26
CA ASP A 27 -1.94 -7.14 11.21
C ASP A 27 -1.14 -8.46 10.99
N GLY A 28 -1.29 -9.08 9.82
CA GLY A 28 -0.65 -10.34 9.47
C GLY A 28 -1.32 -11.59 10.06
N SER A 29 -2.30 -11.44 10.95
CA SER A 29 -3.03 -12.59 11.52
C SER A 29 -3.96 -13.23 10.48
N LEU A 30 -4.00 -14.57 10.50
CA LEU A 30 -4.91 -15.37 9.70
C LEU A 30 -5.87 -16.14 10.60
N HIS A 31 -7.17 -15.96 10.40
CA HIS A 31 -8.20 -16.65 11.16
C HIS A 31 -8.81 -17.78 10.33
N PHE A 32 -8.51 -19.02 10.74
CA PHE A 32 -8.91 -20.23 10.04
C PHE A 32 -9.99 -21.01 10.78
N GLY A 33 -10.93 -21.53 10.01
CA GLY A 33 -11.91 -22.53 10.41
C GLY A 33 -11.65 -23.86 9.72
N PRO A 34 -12.54 -24.84 9.90
CA PRO A 34 -12.39 -26.17 9.32
C PRO A 34 -12.33 -26.14 7.78
N ASP A 35 -12.96 -25.17 7.14
CA ASP A 35 -13.05 -25.05 5.67
C ASP A 35 -12.09 -24.01 5.06
N GLY A 36 -11.18 -23.43 5.87
CA GLY A 36 -10.19 -22.46 5.40
C GLY A 36 -10.29 -21.08 6.06
N GLU A 37 -9.90 -20.04 5.33
CA GLU A 37 -9.87 -18.66 5.83
C GLU A 37 -11.30 -18.15 6.10
N MET A 38 -11.59 -17.83 7.36
CA MET A 38 -12.91 -17.35 7.79
C MET A 38 -12.98 -15.83 7.88
N MET A 39 -11.87 -15.20 8.26
CA MET A 39 -11.87 -13.78 8.62
C MET A 39 -10.51 -13.13 8.36
N LYS A 40 -10.59 -11.88 7.90
CA LYS A 40 -9.48 -10.94 7.82
C LYS A 40 -9.91 -9.62 8.45
N THR A 41 -9.07 -9.05 9.31
CA THR A 41 -9.37 -7.80 10.01
C THR A 41 -8.66 -6.65 9.32
N PHE A 42 -9.43 -5.73 8.73
CA PHE A 42 -8.94 -4.50 8.11
C PHE A 42 -9.19 -3.29 9.01
N ASN A 43 -8.44 -2.20 8.76
CA ASN A 43 -8.62 -0.95 9.48
C ASN A 43 -9.55 0.03 8.73
N VAL A 44 -10.42 0.73 9.46
CA VAL A 44 -11.32 1.75 8.89
C VAL A 44 -10.57 3.03 8.51
N TYR A 45 -9.55 3.42 9.28
CA TYR A 45 -8.73 4.59 8.97
C TYR A 45 -7.94 4.39 7.68
N ASP A 46 -7.37 3.18 7.49
CA ASP A 46 -6.68 2.81 6.24
C ASP A 46 -7.64 2.90 5.05
N GLY A 47 -8.87 2.42 5.20
CA GLY A 47 -9.90 2.53 4.17
C GLY A 47 -10.22 3.98 3.78
N LEU A 48 -10.39 4.87 4.76
CA LEU A 48 -10.59 6.29 4.48
C LEU A 48 -9.35 6.92 3.83
N GLY A 49 -8.14 6.58 4.29
CA GLY A 49 -6.89 7.05 3.69
C GLY A 49 -6.80 6.72 2.20
N ILE A 50 -7.14 5.49 1.82
CA ILE A 50 -7.17 5.03 0.43
C ILE A 50 -8.17 5.86 -0.39
N LYS A 51 -9.38 6.11 0.13
CA LYS A 51 -10.39 6.93 -0.56
C LYS A 51 -9.92 8.36 -0.79
N LEU A 52 -9.37 9.01 0.24
CA LEU A 52 -8.84 10.37 0.13
C LEU A 52 -7.66 10.47 -0.85
N LEU A 53 -6.81 9.44 -0.90
CA LEU A 53 -5.73 9.35 -1.87
C LEU A 53 -6.26 9.18 -3.31
N GLN A 54 -7.30 8.36 -3.50
CA GLN A 54 -7.95 8.24 -4.81
C GLN A 54 -8.58 9.58 -5.26
N GLU A 55 -9.17 10.35 -4.35
CA GLU A 55 -9.72 11.68 -4.62
C GLU A 55 -8.64 12.72 -5.02
N SER A 56 -7.37 12.47 -4.71
CA SER A 56 -6.26 13.28 -5.23
C SER A 56 -5.82 12.93 -6.65
N GLY A 57 -6.39 11.86 -7.22
CA GLY A 57 -6.03 11.35 -8.54
C GLY A 57 -4.91 10.30 -8.54
N VAL A 58 -4.41 9.91 -7.36
CA VAL A 58 -3.44 8.82 -7.24
C VAL A 58 -4.19 7.48 -7.36
N GLN A 59 -3.77 6.65 -8.33
CA GLN A 59 -4.33 5.32 -8.51
C GLN A 59 -3.92 4.41 -7.35
N THR A 60 -4.74 3.40 -7.07
CA THR A 60 -4.44 2.42 -6.01
C THR A 60 -4.55 1.00 -6.54
N ALA A 61 -3.71 0.12 -6.00
CA ALA A 61 -3.67 -1.30 -6.37
C ALA A 61 -3.36 -2.20 -5.18
N ILE A 62 -3.68 -3.49 -5.33
CA ILE A 62 -3.30 -4.55 -4.39
C ILE A 62 -2.51 -5.61 -5.16
N ILE A 63 -1.37 -6.02 -4.60
CA ILE A 63 -0.62 -7.21 -5.03
C ILE A 63 -0.37 -8.09 -3.81
N SER A 64 -1.11 -9.19 -3.71
CA SER A 64 -1.00 -10.15 -2.61
C SER A 64 -0.57 -11.53 -3.09
N ALA A 65 0.28 -12.20 -2.31
CA ALA A 65 0.65 -13.57 -2.59
C ALA A 65 -0.45 -14.58 -2.23
N ARG A 66 -1.39 -14.20 -1.36
CA ARG A 66 -2.53 -15.02 -0.97
C ARG A 66 -3.73 -14.72 -1.86
N ARG A 67 -4.54 -15.75 -2.12
CA ARG A 67 -5.83 -15.61 -2.77
C ARG A 67 -6.93 -15.69 -1.71
N SER A 68 -7.70 -14.61 -1.58
CA SER A 68 -8.78 -14.47 -0.61
C SER A 68 -9.99 -13.77 -1.22
N ALA A 69 -11.16 -14.39 -1.07
CA ALA A 69 -12.43 -13.76 -1.43
C ALA A 69 -12.73 -12.55 -0.53
N ILE A 70 -12.25 -12.56 0.72
CA ILE A 70 -12.42 -11.45 1.67
C ILE A 70 -11.62 -10.23 1.19
N THR A 71 -10.36 -10.44 0.77
CA THR A 71 -9.53 -9.38 0.15
C THR A 71 -10.19 -8.84 -1.12
N ALA A 72 -10.70 -9.70 -2.00
CA ALA A 72 -11.37 -9.24 -3.22
C ALA A 72 -12.60 -8.37 -2.90
N ARG A 73 -13.40 -8.77 -1.90
CA ARG A 73 -14.56 -7.99 -1.46
C ARG A 73 -14.16 -6.64 -0.86
N ARG A 74 -13.11 -6.59 -0.05
CA ARG A 74 -12.62 -5.35 0.55
C ARG A 74 -12.04 -4.41 -0.52
N ALA A 75 -11.31 -4.93 -1.50
CA ALA A 75 -10.82 -4.14 -2.62
C ALA A 75 -11.97 -3.50 -3.41
N GLN A 76 -13.04 -4.26 -3.68
CA GLN A 76 -14.25 -3.76 -4.34
C GLN A 76 -14.92 -2.64 -3.54
N ASP A 77 -15.10 -2.82 -2.23
CA ASP A 77 -15.65 -1.82 -1.31
C ASP A 77 -14.83 -0.50 -1.33
N LEU A 78 -13.50 -0.63 -1.36
CA LEU A 78 -12.59 0.50 -1.47
C LEU A 78 -12.46 1.05 -2.90
N GLY A 79 -13.08 0.44 -3.91
CA GLY A 79 -12.96 0.86 -5.31
C GLY A 79 -11.55 0.71 -5.87
N ILE A 80 -10.76 -0.22 -5.33
CA ILE A 80 -9.43 -0.55 -5.85
C ILE A 80 -9.61 -1.47 -7.06
N THR A 81 -9.31 -0.95 -8.26
CA THR A 81 -9.58 -1.64 -9.53
C THR A 81 -8.48 -2.59 -9.95
N HIS A 82 -7.23 -2.32 -9.55
CA HIS A 82 -6.08 -3.16 -9.87
C HIS A 82 -5.79 -4.11 -8.71
N VAL A 83 -6.26 -5.35 -8.82
CA VAL A 83 -6.10 -6.36 -7.77
C VAL A 83 -5.48 -7.62 -8.36
N HIS A 84 -4.25 -7.93 -7.93
CA HIS A 84 -3.61 -9.21 -8.20
C HIS A 84 -3.52 -10.03 -6.92
N GLN A 85 -3.86 -11.31 -7.02
CA GLN A 85 -3.85 -12.25 -5.90
C GLN A 85 -3.34 -13.63 -6.31
N GLY A 86 -2.47 -14.18 -5.47
CA GLY A 86 -1.98 -15.55 -5.58
C GLY A 86 -0.58 -15.65 -6.19
N GLY A 87 0.32 -16.35 -5.49
CA GLY A 87 1.67 -16.64 -5.96
C GLY A 87 2.73 -15.76 -5.31
N HIS A 88 3.93 -16.32 -5.10
CA HIS A 88 5.05 -15.60 -4.48
C HIS A 88 5.81 -14.70 -5.46
N ASP A 89 5.65 -14.92 -6.77
CA ASP A 89 6.18 -14.01 -7.78
C ASP A 89 5.30 -12.75 -7.86
N LYS A 90 5.65 -11.75 -7.06
CA LYS A 90 5.02 -10.43 -7.11
C LYS A 90 5.57 -9.53 -8.23
N LEU A 91 6.71 -9.88 -8.85
CA LEU A 91 7.35 -9.02 -9.85
C LEU A 91 6.62 -9.09 -11.19
N THR A 92 6.17 -10.28 -11.60
CA THR A 92 5.37 -10.45 -12.83
C THR A 92 4.10 -9.58 -12.82
N PRO A 93 3.20 -9.67 -11.83
CA PRO A 93 2.00 -8.84 -11.82
C PRO A 93 2.29 -7.34 -11.66
N PHE A 94 3.39 -6.96 -10.98
CA PHE A 94 3.82 -5.57 -10.94
C PHE A 94 4.17 -5.05 -12.34
N ARG A 95 4.92 -5.82 -13.15
CA ARG A 95 5.25 -5.43 -14.53
C ARG A 95 4.03 -5.36 -15.43
N GLU A 96 3.10 -6.29 -15.29
CA GLU A 96 1.82 -6.25 -16.01
C GLU A 96 1.02 -4.99 -15.65
N LEU A 97 1.02 -4.59 -14.38
CA LEU A 97 0.37 -3.38 -13.92
C LEU A 97 1.02 -2.11 -14.49
N LEU A 98 2.36 -2.06 -14.57
CA LEU A 98 3.05 -0.95 -15.24
C LEU A 98 2.69 -0.87 -16.73
N ALA A 99 2.66 -2.02 -17.42
CA ALA A 99 2.27 -2.07 -18.84
C ALA A 99 0.82 -1.61 -19.06
N LEU A 100 -0.09 -1.98 -18.16
CA LEU A 100 -1.50 -1.59 -18.23
C LEU A 100 -1.71 -0.08 -17.97
N THR A 101 -0.98 0.48 -17.00
CA THR A 101 -1.16 1.88 -16.57
C THR A 101 -0.29 2.87 -17.35
N GLY A 102 0.76 2.40 -18.01
CA GLY A 102 1.76 3.24 -18.69
C GLY A 102 2.67 4.02 -17.73
N LEU A 103 2.64 3.70 -16.44
CA LEU A 103 3.46 4.34 -15.41
C LEU A 103 4.86 3.72 -15.35
N THR A 104 5.84 4.49 -14.88
CA THR A 104 7.20 4.00 -14.61
C THR A 104 7.34 3.51 -13.17
N GLU A 105 8.40 2.74 -12.88
CA GLU A 105 8.70 2.28 -11.52
C GLU A 105 8.86 3.48 -10.55
N GLU A 106 9.47 4.57 -10.99
CA GLU A 106 9.69 5.79 -10.19
C GLU A 106 8.40 6.56 -9.87
N GLN A 107 7.33 6.33 -10.64
CA GLN A 107 6.00 6.90 -10.40
C GLN A 107 5.14 6.01 -9.50
N CYS A 108 5.66 4.88 -9.06
CA CYS A 108 4.96 3.96 -8.18
C CYS A 108 5.45 4.07 -6.74
N GLY A 109 4.53 3.89 -5.80
CA GLY A 109 4.82 3.58 -4.40
C GLY A 109 4.36 2.17 -4.07
N TYR A 110 5.06 1.50 -3.15
CA TYR A 110 4.69 0.18 -2.66
C TYR A 110 4.92 0.10 -1.16
N ILE A 111 3.94 -0.43 -0.43
CA ILE A 111 4.09 -0.79 0.98
C ILE A 111 3.99 -2.31 1.15
N GLY A 112 5.03 -2.90 1.73
CA GLY A 112 5.16 -4.32 2.01
C GLY A 112 5.79 -4.57 3.38
N ASP A 113 5.78 -5.81 3.85
CA ASP A 113 6.29 -6.17 5.17
C ASP A 113 7.18 -7.42 5.18
N ASP A 114 7.29 -8.18 4.10
CA ASP A 114 8.09 -9.42 4.09
C ASP A 114 9.03 -9.52 2.87
N VAL A 115 9.92 -10.52 2.87
CA VAL A 115 10.93 -10.76 1.84
C VAL A 115 10.33 -10.97 0.44
N ILE A 116 9.09 -11.45 0.37
CA ILE A 116 8.37 -11.64 -0.90
C ILE A 116 8.02 -10.30 -1.58
N ASP A 117 8.05 -9.19 -0.85
CA ASP A 117 7.87 -7.83 -1.37
C ASP A 117 9.16 -7.22 -1.91
N ALA A 118 10.31 -7.77 -1.52
CA ALA A 118 11.63 -7.26 -1.87
C ALA A 118 11.86 -7.04 -3.38
N PRO A 119 11.28 -7.85 -4.31
CA PRO A 119 11.37 -7.56 -5.74
C PRO A 119 10.71 -6.22 -6.13
N ILE A 120 9.58 -5.85 -5.52
CA ILE A 120 8.91 -4.58 -5.84
C ILE A 120 9.54 -3.42 -5.06
N LEU A 121 9.84 -3.63 -3.76
CA LEU A 121 10.45 -2.60 -2.90
C LEU A 121 11.76 -2.05 -3.48
N ARG A 122 12.57 -2.88 -4.15
CA ARG A 122 13.82 -2.44 -4.79
C ARG A 122 13.65 -1.53 -6.02
N ARG A 123 12.44 -1.44 -6.56
CA ARG A 123 12.16 -0.85 -7.89
C ARG A 123 11.38 0.44 -7.80
N VAL A 124 10.36 0.46 -6.94
CA VAL A 124 9.45 1.60 -6.86
C VAL A 124 10.14 2.89 -6.40
N GLY A 125 9.67 4.02 -6.92
CA GLY A 125 10.19 5.34 -6.54
C GLY A 125 9.99 5.66 -5.06
N PHE A 126 8.94 5.10 -4.45
CA PHE A 126 8.63 5.24 -3.03
C PHE A 126 8.32 3.89 -2.35
N ALA A 127 9.37 3.19 -1.92
CA ALA A 127 9.29 1.97 -1.13
C ALA A 127 9.02 2.26 0.36
N VAL A 128 8.06 1.54 0.94
CA VAL A 128 7.63 1.67 2.33
C VAL A 128 7.56 0.31 3.01
N SER A 129 7.90 0.27 4.29
CA SER A 129 7.63 -0.87 5.18
C SER A 129 6.93 -0.42 6.46
N VAL A 130 6.45 -1.38 7.25
CA VAL A 130 5.87 -1.15 8.58
C VAL A 130 6.85 -1.55 9.69
N PRO A 131 6.69 -1.07 10.95
CA PRO A 131 7.53 -1.44 12.09
C PRO A 131 7.60 -2.94 12.39
N GLY A 132 6.52 -3.68 12.10
CA GLY A 132 6.45 -5.13 12.27
C GLY A 132 7.01 -5.94 11.09
N GLY A 133 7.42 -5.28 10.01
CA GLY A 133 7.95 -5.95 8.83
C GLY A 133 9.31 -6.60 9.06
N ARG A 134 9.63 -7.60 8.24
CA ARG A 134 10.91 -8.31 8.28
C ARG A 134 12.07 -7.37 7.95
N PRO A 135 13.26 -7.60 8.53
CA PRO A 135 14.44 -6.77 8.29
C PRO A 135 14.77 -6.59 6.81
N GLU A 136 14.50 -7.61 5.98
CA GLU A 136 14.71 -7.58 4.53
C GLU A 136 13.82 -6.56 3.84
N ALA A 137 12.56 -6.41 4.27
CA ALA A 137 11.64 -5.41 3.74
C ALA A 137 12.00 -4.01 4.27
N GLN A 138 12.23 -3.90 5.58
CA GLN A 138 12.61 -2.62 6.21
C GLN A 138 13.92 -2.05 5.67
N GLY A 139 14.93 -2.91 5.43
CA GLY A 139 16.22 -2.50 4.88
C GLY A 139 16.16 -2.01 3.43
N LEU A 140 15.06 -2.26 2.73
CA LEU A 140 14.81 -1.78 1.36
C LEU A 140 13.86 -0.58 1.31
N ALA A 141 13.19 -0.26 2.41
CA ALA A 141 12.23 0.83 2.45
C ALA A 141 12.94 2.19 2.55
N HIS A 142 12.47 3.17 1.79
CA HIS A 142 12.86 4.57 1.98
C HIS A 142 12.23 5.15 3.24
N HIS A 143 11.02 4.66 3.57
CA HIS A 143 10.26 5.08 4.74
C HIS A 143 9.70 3.88 5.50
N VAL A 144 9.78 3.93 6.83
CA VAL A 144 9.10 2.98 7.71
C VAL A 144 8.06 3.77 8.49
N THR A 145 6.80 3.32 8.45
CA THR A 145 5.70 3.99 9.15
C THR A 145 5.89 3.96 10.66
N GLN A 146 5.16 4.81 11.39
CA GLN A 146 5.05 4.70 12.85
C GLN A 146 3.96 3.70 13.25
N ALA A 147 2.82 3.72 12.55
CA ALA A 147 1.74 2.76 12.77
C ALA A 147 2.09 1.37 12.19
N GLY A 148 1.54 0.33 12.81
CA GLY A 148 1.67 -1.06 12.32
C GLY A 148 0.65 -1.42 11.24
N GLY A 149 0.88 -2.54 10.55
CA GLY A 149 -0.07 -3.11 9.59
C GLY A 149 -1.43 -3.38 10.20
N GLY A 150 -2.51 -3.04 9.49
CA GLY A 150 -3.90 -3.11 9.98
C GLY A 150 -4.20 -2.15 11.15
N ARG A 151 -3.28 -1.25 11.49
CA ARG A 151 -3.38 -0.31 12.62
C ARG A 151 -3.19 1.15 12.20
N GLY A 152 -3.41 1.47 10.92
CA GLY A 152 -3.30 2.85 10.41
C GLY A 152 -2.04 3.13 9.58
N ALA A 153 -1.17 2.14 9.33
CA ALA A 153 0.03 2.34 8.52
C ALA A 153 -0.30 2.82 7.10
N VAL A 154 -1.34 2.28 6.48
CA VAL A 154 -1.75 2.68 5.13
C VAL A 154 -2.37 4.07 5.16
N ARG A 155 -3.13 4.42 6.19
CA ARG A 155 -3.63 5.79 6.41
C ARG A 155 -2.49 6.79 6.51
N GLU A 156 -1.48 6.49 7.32
CA GLU A 156 -0.29 7.33 7.51
C GLU A 156 0.39 7.62 6.17
N ILE A 157 0.55 6.59 5.33
CA ILE A 157 1.17 6.75 4.01
C ILE A 157 0.30 7.52 3.04
N CYS A 158 -1.00 7.24 2.97
CA CYS A 158 -1.91 8.02 2.12
C CYS A 158 -1.83 9.51 2.47
N GLU A 159 -1.82 9.82 3.76
CA GLU A 159 -1.65 11.16 4.29
C GLU A 159 -0.28 11.80 4.00
N PHE A 160 0.79 11.00 4.03
CA PHE A 160 2.14 11.42 3.66
C PHE A 160 2.20 11.82 2.18
N LEU A 161 1.66 10.99 1.29
CA LEU A 161 1.57 11.28 -0.15
C LEU A 161 0.75 12.54 -0.42
N LEU A 162 -0.43 12.66 0.21
CA LEU A 162 -1.29 13.83 0.06
C LEU A 162 -0.60 15.12 0.46
N ARG A 163 0.23 15.11 1.52
CA ARG A 163 1.02 16.28 1.93
C ARG A 163 2.19 16.54 0.99
N ALA A 164 2.90 15.50 0.56
CA ALA A 164 4.00 15.63 -0.39
C ALA A 164 3.56 16.18 -1.76
N GLN A 165 2.28 16.05 -2.10
CA GLN A 165 1.67 16.50 -3.34
C GLN A 165 0.77 17.74 -3.16
N ASP A 166 0.84 18.42 -2.01
CA ASP A 166 0.03 19.61 -1.69
C ASP A 166 -1.49 19.42 -1.84
N ASN A 167 -1.98 18.19 -1.71
CA ASN A 167 -3.38 17.82 -1.86
C ASN A 167 -4.13 17.68 -0.54
N TYR A 168 -3.42 17.56 0.59
CA TYR A 168 -4.03 17.25 1.90
C TYR A 168 -5.12 18.25 2.31
N ALA A 169 -4.83 19.56 2.27
CA ALA A 169 -5.80 20.58 2.68
C ALA A 169 -7.08 20.51 1.82
N ARG A 170 -6.93 20.32 0.50
CA ARG A 170 -8.05 20.24 -0.44
C ARG A 170 -8.96 19.04 -0.18
N VAL A 171 -8.40 17.84 0.04
CA VAL A 171 -9.22 16.63 0.29
C VAL A 171 -9.83 16.61 1.69
N MET A 172 -9.25 17.34 2.65
CA MET A 172 -9.75 17.43 4.02
C MET A 172 -10.80 18.51 4.22
N ALA A 173 -10.85 19.55 3.37
CA ALA A 173 -11.76 20.68 3.50
C ALA A 173 -13.23 20.28 3.74
N PRO A 174 -13.82 19.28 3.02
CA PRO A 174 -15.22 18.88 3.24
C PRO A 174 -15.54 18.34 4.64
N PHE A 175 -14.53 18.02 5.46
CA PHE A 175 -14.70 17.47 6.81
C PHE A 175 -14.35 18.46 7.93
N LEU A 176 -13.63 19.54 7.59
CA LEU A 176 -13.06 20.48 8.56
C LEU A 176 -13.65 21.89 8.46
N GLU A 177 -14.39 22.15 7.38
CA GLU A 177 -15.10 23.41 7.09
C GLU A 177 -16.60 23.13 6.95
#